data_AF-A0A7C3TXM6-F1
#
_entry.id   AF-A0A7C3TXM6-F1
#
_cell.length_a   1.000
_cell.length_b   1.000
_cell.length_c   1.000
_cell.angle_alpha   90.00
_cell.angle_beta   90.00
_cell.angle_gamma   90.00
#
_symmetry.space_group_name_H-M   'P 1'
#
loop_
_entity.id
_entity.type
_entity.pdbx_description
1 polymer ?
#
loop_
_entity_poly.entity_id
_entity_poly.type
_entity_poly.pdbx_seq_one_letter_code
_entity_poly.pdbx_strand_id
1 'polypeptide(L)'
;MLGPEELNEIARLKRLMPENAEQDYLQELLLFSIFSEVGRKLVFKGGTCLYKLHGLNRFSEDLDFTLCGRADISEAVEAALRRL
;
A
#
# COMPACT_ATOMS: atom_id res chain seq x y z
N MET A 1 -11.19 -9.96 -2.98
CA MET A 1 -11.39 -8.91 -1.96
C MET A 1 -11.85 -9.58 -0.68
N LEU A 2 -11.54 -9.00 0.47
CA LEU A 2 -11.94 -9.53 1.76
C LEU A 2 -13.41 -9.21 2.06
N GLY A 3 -14.09 -10.13 2.74
CA GLY A 3 -15.44 -9.93 3.25
C GLY A 3 -15.47 -9.09 4.55
N PRO A 4 -16.65 -8.63 4.98
CA PRO A 4 -16.79 -7.83 6.20
C PRO A 4 -16.26 -8.53 7.47
N GLU A 5 -16.40 -9.85 7.56
CA GLU A 5 -15.94 -10.64 8.72
C GLU A 5 -14.41 -10.64 8.81
N GLU A 6 -13.73 -10.87 7.68
CA GLU A 6 -12.27 -10.84 7.57
C GLU A 6 -11.71 -9.43 7.84
N LEU A 7 -12.37 -8.39 7.30
CA LEU A 7 -11.98 -7.00 7.55
C LEU A 7 -12.10 -6.62 9.02
N ASN A 8 -13.18 -7.04 9.70
CA ASN A 8 -13.34 -6.80 11.13
C ASN A 8 -12.28 -7.53 11.96
N GLU A 9 -11.91 -8.75 11.56
CA GLU A 9 -10.83 -9.49 12.22
C GLU A 9 -9.48 -8.77 12.08
N ILE A 10 -9.12 -8.35 10.86
CA ILE A 10 -7.89 -7.60 10.60
C ILE A 10 -7.89 -6.26 11.35
N ALA A 11 -9.00 -5.53 11.32
CA ALA A 11 -9.17 -4.27 12.05
C ALA A 11 -8.87 -4.46 13.54
N ARG A 12 -9.42 -5.52 14.15
CA ARG A 12 -9.16 -5.86 15.55
C ARG A 12 -7.68 -6.19 15.80
N LEU A 13 -7.07 -7.02 14.96
CA LEU A 13 -5.67 -7.44 15.11
C LEU A 13 -4.69 -6.27 14.95
N LYS A 14 -4.92 -5.41 13.96
CA LYS A 14 -4.08 -4.24 13.66
C LYS A 14 -4.45 -3.00 14.48
N ARG A 15 -5.50 -3.05 15.31
CA ARG A 15 -6.06 -1.92 16.08
C ARG A 15 -6.44 -0.73 15.19
N LEU A 16 -7.09 -1.03 14.07
CA LEU A 16 -7.60 -0.07 13.11
C LEU A 16 -9.13 0.01 13.20
N MET A 17 -9.69 1.08 12.65
CA MET A 17 -11.10 1.11 12.28
C MET A 17 -11.34 0.17 11.08
N PRO A 18 -12.51 -0.47 10.93
CA PRO A 18 -12.79 -1.36 9.81
C PRO A 18 -12.52 -0.73 8.43
N GLU A 19 -12.84 0.54 8.27
CA GLU A 19 -12.62 1.30 7.04
C GLU A 19 -11.11 1.44 6.74
N ASN A 20 -10.32 1.74 7.77
CA ASN A 20 -8.87 1.82 7.64
C ASN A 20 -8.25 0.43 7.39
N ALA A 21 -8.84 -0.65 7.90
CA ALA A 21 -8.36 -2.01 7.65
C ALA A 21 -8.56 -2.41 6.18
N GLU A 22 -9.67 -1.99 5.57
CA GLU A 22 -9.88 -2.16 4.12
C GLU A 22 -8.85 -1.37 3.31
N GLN A 23 -8.64 -0.09 3.64
CA GLN A 23 -7.62 0.73 2.98
C GLN A 23 -6.21 0.15 3.16
N ASP A 24 -5.89 -0.31 4.37
CA ASP A 24 -4.62 -0.92 4.72
C ASP A 24 -4.33 -2.19 3.88
N TYR A 25 -5.36 -3.00 3.65
CA TYR A 25 -5.32 -4.16 2.75
C TYR A 25 -5.14 -3.75 1.28
N LEU A 26 -5.89 -2.75 0.81
CA LEU A 26 -5.75 -2.24 -0.57
C LEU A 26 -4.36 -1.65 -0.83
N GLN A 27 -3.78 -0.95 0.14
CA GLN A 27 -2.40 -0.46 0.07
C GLN A 27 -1.39 -1.60 -0.09
N GLU A 28 -1.58 -2.73 0.59
CA GLU A 28 -0.72 -3.91 0.45
C GLU A 28 -0.80 -4.50 -0.96
N LEU A 29 -2.00 -4.59 -1.53
CA LEU A 29 -2.20 -5.03 -2.91
C LEU A 29 -1.55 -4.07 -3.93
N LEU A 30 -1.74 -2.77 -3.75
CA LEU A 30 -1.14 -1.74 -4.59
C LEU A 30 0.39 -1.80 -4.54
N LEU A 31 0.97 -1.87 -3.34
CA LEU A 31 2.41 -2.01 -3.14
C LEU A 31 2.93 -3.29 -3.81
N PHE A 32 2.24 -4.42 -3.61
CA PHE A 32 2.60 -5.67 -4.28
C PHE A 32 2.60 -5.54 -5.80
N SER A 33 1.56 -4.92 -6.38
CA SER A 33 1.45 -4.77 -7.82
C SER A 33 2.50 -3.83 -8.42
N ILE A 34 2.72 -2.67 -7.78
CA ILE A 34 3.73 -1.69 -8.19
C ILE A 34 5.13 -2.32 -8.15
N PHE A 35 5.49 -2.97 -7.04
CA PHE A 35 6.83 -3.52 -6.87
C PHE A 35 7.09 -4.77 -7.71
N SER A 36 6.04 -5.46 -8.17
CA SER A 36 6.16 -6.61 -9.08
C SER A 36 6.58 -6.20 -10.51
N GLU A 37 6.24 -4.99 -10.96
CA GLU A 37 6.50 -4.54 -12.34
C GLU A 37 7.63 -3.49 -12.40
N VAL A 38 7.49 -2.42 -11.61
CA VAL A 38 8.34 -1.21 -11.71
C VAL A 38 9.13 -0.91 -10.44
N GLY A 39 9.10 -1.81 -9.44
CA GLY A 39 9.69 -1.59 -8.12
C GLY A 39 11.17 -1.20 -8.11
N ARG A 40 11.95 -1.66 -9.09
CA ARG A 40 13.38 -1.30 -9.20
C ARG A 40 13.63 0.18 -9.53
N LYS A 41 12.62 0.89 -10.04
CA LYS A 41 12.71 2.31 -10.39
C LYS A 41 12.15 3.21 -9.29
N LEU A 42 11.54 2.66 -8.23
CA LEU A 42 10.82 3.42 -7.21
C LEU A 42 11.39 3.17 -5.81
N VAL A 43 11.49 4.24 -5.03
CA VAL A 43 11.79 4.19 -3.59
C VAL A 43 10.52 4.52 -2.82
N PHE A 44 10.04 3.57 -2.02
CA PHE A 44 8.90 3.77 -1.13
C PHE A 44 9.32 4.55 0.12
N LYS A 45 8.60 5.63 0.44
CA LYS A 45 8.93 6.54 1.54
C LYS A 45 7.65 7.06 2.21
N GLY A 46 7.80 8.06 3.09
CA GLY A 46 6.66 8.77 3.69
C GLY A 46 6.03 8.04 4.87
N GLY A 47 4.84 8.52 5.26
CA GLY A 47 4.14 8.05 6.46
C GLY A 47 3.76 6.58 6.39
N THR A 48 3.31 6.12 5.22
CA THR A 48 2.86 4.74 5.04
C THR A 48 4.04 3.76 5.02
N CYS A 49 5.20 4.16 4.49
CA CYS A 49 6.44 3.38 4.61
C CYS A 49 6.84 3.21 6.08
N LEU A 50 6.81 4.30 6.86
CA LEU A 50 7.09 4.23 8.29
C LEU A 50 6.10 3.34 9.04
N TYR A 51 4.81 3.41 8.68
CA TYR A 51 3.76 2.59 9.26
C TYR A 51 3.92 1.10 8.94
N LYS A 52 4.13 0.74 7.67
CA LYS A 52 4.25 -0.65 7.22
C LYS A 52 5.58 -1.30 7.64
N LEU A 53 6.69 -0.56 7.60
CA LEU A 53 8.03 -1.14 7.66
C LEU A 53 8.85 -0.71 8.89
N HIS A 54 8.47 0.36 9.58
CA HIS A 54 9.27 0.94 10.68
C HIS A 54 8.49 1.13 11.99
N GLY A 55 7.27 0.59 12.11
CA GLY A 55 6.52 0.54 13.36
C GLY A 55 5.90 1.87 13.78
N LEU A 56 5.55 2.75 12.84
CA LEU A 56 4.79 3.96 13.17
C LEU A 56 3.46 3.59 13.85
N ASN A 57 3.14 4.28 14.94
CA ASN A 57 1.99 3.96 15.80
C ASN A 57 0.68 4.67 15.39
N ARG A 58 0.55 5.07 14.12
CA ARG A 58 -0.68 5.62 13.56
C ARG A 58 -0.85 5.12 12.13
N PHE A 59 -2.10 4.96 11.72
CA PHE A 59 -2.45 4.71 10.33
C PHE A 59 -2.03 5.88 9.44
N SER A 60 -1.63 5.58 8.20
CA SER A 60 -1.24 6.53 7.17
C SER A 60 -1.78 6.04 5.84
N GLU A 61 -2.47 6.92 5.13
CA GLU A 61 -3.23 6.56 3.93
C GLU A 61 -2.44 6.75 2.64
N ASP A 62 -1.56 7.75 2.59
CA ASP A 62 -0.89 8.16 1.35
C ASP A 62 0.30 7.25 1.00
N LEU A 63 0.40 6.81 -0.26
CA LEU A 63 1.55 6.07 -0.77
C LEU A 63 2.54 7.02 -1.45
N ASP A 64 3.64 7.33 -0.76
CA ASP A 64 4.68 8.22 -1.27
C ASP A 64 5.83 7.45 -1.94
N PHE A 65 6.19 7.84 -3.16
CA PHE A 65 7.32 7.28 -3.88
C PHE A 65 8.31 8.34 -4.35
N THR A 66 9.55 7.94 -4.57
CA THR A 66 10.54 8.71 -5.34
C THR A 66 11.01 7.88 -6.52
N LEU A 67 10.97 8.48 -7.70
CA LEU A 67 11.49 7.85 -8.90
C LEU A 67 13.02 7.93 -8.91
N CYS A 68 13.66 6.77 -8.90
CA CYS A 68 15.10 6.62 -9.08
C CYS A 68 15.37 6.14 -10.51
N GLY A 69 15.52 7.08 -11.43
CA GLY A 69 15.80 6.82 -12.85
C GLY A 69 14.75 7.40 -13.79
N ARG A 70 14.57 6.76 -14.95
CA ARG A 70 13.49 7.09 -15.90
C ARG A 70 12.43 6.00 -15.86
N ALA A 71 11.22 6.36 -15.46
CA ALA A 71 10.02 5.57 -15.66
C ALA A 71 8.93 6.49 -16.20
N ASP A 72 8.04 5.95 -17.02
CA ASP A 72 6.79 6.61 -17.33
C ASP A 72 5.86 6.44 -16.13
N ILE A 73 5.29 7.55 -15.63
CA ILE A 73 4.32 7.50 -14.53
C ILE A 73 3.12 6.62 -14.94
N SER A 74 2.76 6.62 -16.22
CA SER A 74 1.69 5.79 -16.76
C SER A 74 1.97 4.30 -16.56
N GLU A 75 3.22 3.86 -16.73
CA GLU A 75 3.65 2.47 -16.48
C GLU A 75 3.42 2.08 -15.01
N ALA A 76 3.70 2.99 -14.07
CA ALA A 76 3.50 2.75 -12.65
C ALA A 76 2.01 2.70 -12.27
N VAL A 77 1.17 3.55 -12.87
CA VAL A 77 -0.28 3.54 -12.67
C VAL A 77 -0.90 2.25 -13.24
N GLU A 78 -0.53 1.86 -14.45
CA GLU A 78 -0.98 0.60 -15.05
C GLU A 78 -0.54 -0.61 -14.21
N ALA A 79 0.71 -0.60 -13.73
CA ALA A 79 1.20 -1.64 -12.84
C ALA A 79 0.38 -1.71 -11.56
N ALA A 80 0.02 -0.58 -10.94
CA ALA A 80 -0.79 -0.55 -9.72
C ALA A 80 -2.16 -1.21 -9.90
N LEU A 81 -2.82 -0.97 -11.04
CA LEU A 81 -4.17 -1.46 -11.32
C LEU A 81 -4.24 -2.91 -11.81
N ARG A 82 -3.14 -3.47 -12.32
CA ARG A 82 -3.15 -4.79 -12.98
C ARG A 82 -3.56 -5.96 -12.09
N ARG A 83 -3.42 -5.82 -10.76
CA ARG A 83 -3.68 -6.88 -9.77
C ARG A 83 -4.75 -6.50 -8.75
N LEU A 84 -5.51 -5.45 -9.03
CA LEU A 84 -6.71 -5.05 -8.30
C LEU A 84 -7.95 -5.59 -9.00
#